data_AF-A5FDD7-F1
#
_entry.id   AF-A5FDD7-F1
#
_cell.length_a   1.000
_cell.length_b   1.000
_cell.length_c   1.000
_cell.angle_alpha   90.00
_cell.angle_beta   90.00
_cell.angle_gamma   90.00
#
_symmetry.space_group_name_H-M   'P 1'
#
loop_
_entity.id
_entity.type
_entity.pdbx_description
1 polymer ?
#
loop_
_entity_poly.entity_id
_entity_poly.type
_entity_poly.pdbx_seq_one_letter_code
_entity_poly.pdbx_strand_id
1 'polypeptide(L)'
;MTPEELKGFEERQTEMQQTRAVFDLICSRLNLKYGSFFGFRDTRGFVVLNIYKDKGDKTRVLKVSETAEVLIDTHNYYSVYQSLTKRNVLFYSELREQPDNYKTTRAGVLDENFEILLPARYDSLQDINADHYLAFIDDYAGILNAKFDIIIPLNFREIKYNAALKIFKAREQITNEDQESSRYWIYDQNGILLKTLEYGLVNFASHPSFYTVYDIGVFYSDYVDYTTMIGRQGLLDDSFKIVIPPLYDLIFMGEKFILVYEERNAVIGRDYESEEAQGAECFYTLDGGKWGVYDHSGSLIVPFEYNWIDHTFNDDLFLINPSGLMYYYRGEQEDGVWYVKDGLWGLIDSQNKIIVEPVYKYNRFYSDKIIFFNREGADMSILDMEDAITIYL
;
A
#
# COMPACT_ATOMS: atom_id res chain seq x y z
N MET A 1 4.44 -4.01 -31.52
CA MET A 1 5.83 -3.98 -31.04
C MET A 1 6.60 -2.94 -31.84
N THR A 2 7.17 -1.94 -31.16
CA THR A 2 8.09 -0.97 -31.76
C THR A 2 9.42 -1.67 -32.15
N PRO A 3 10.25 -1.09 -33.03
CA PRO A 3 11.57 -1.62 -33.34
C PRO A 3 12.47 -1.81 -32.09
N GLU A 4 12.32 -0.95 -31.08
CA GLU A 4 13.03 -1.04 -29.80
C GLU A 4 12.53 -2.21 -28.95
N GLU A 5 11.21 -2.46 -28.92
CA GLU A 5 10.63 -3.62 -28.25
C GLU A 5 11.03 -4.94 -28.92
N LEU A 6 11.15 -4.96 -30.26
CA LEU A 6 11.61 -6.13 -31.02
C LEU A 6 13.09 -6.43 -30.75
N LYS A 7 13.95 -5.42 -30.77
CA LYS A 7 15.37 -5.58 -30.42
C LYS A 7 15.53 -6.08 -28.98
N GLY A 8 14.83 -5.47 -28.03
CA GLY A 8 14.87 -5.91 -26.63
C GLY A 8 14.26 -7.31 -26.40
N PHE A 9 13.36 -7.77 -27.28
CA PHE A 9 12.86 -9.14 -27.26
C PHE A 9 13.91 -10.13 -27.80
N GLU A 10 14.54 -9.83 -28.94
CA GLU A 10 15.59 -10.66 -29.54
C GLU A 10 16.82 -10.79 -28.64
N GLU A 11 17.23 -9.70 -27.99
CA GLU A 11 18.33 -9.69 -27.00
C GLU A 11 18.00 -10.62 -25.81
N ARG A 12 16.78 -10.54 -25.25
CA ARG A 12 16.33 -11.42 -24.17
C ARG A 12 16.25 -12.89 -24.58
N GLN A 13 15.79 -13.19 -25.80
CA GLN A 13 15.78 -14.56 -26.32
C GLN A 13 17.19 -15.11 -26.45
N THR A 14 18.13 -14.30 -26.95
CA THR A 14 19.54 -14.67 -27.08
C THR A 14 20.19 -14.94 -25.72
N GLU A 15 19.96 -14.05 -24.74
CA GLU A 15 20.47 -14.21 -23.38
C GLU A 15 19.90 -15.45 -22.68
N MET A 16 18.61 -15.73 -22.87
CA MET A 16 17.96 -16.93 -22.33
C MET A 16 18.55 -18.21 -22.94
N GLN A 17 18.80 -18.23 -24.26
CA GLN A 17 19.44 -19.36 -24.94
C GLN A 17 20.88 -19.59 -24.46
N GLN A 18 21.66 -18.52 -24.33
CA GLN A 18 23.04 -18.60 -23.81
C GLN A 18 23.06 -19.12 -22.36
N THR A 19 22.19 -18.59 -21.52
CA THR A 19 22.04 -19.03 -20.12
C THR A 19 21.70 -20.52 -20.08
N ARG A 20 20.71 -20.96 -20.85
CA ARG A 20 20.32 -22.38 -20.91
C ARG A 20 21.47 -23.28 -21.35
N ALA A 21 22.23 -22.89 -22.38
CA ALA A 21 23.37 -23.67 -22.86
C ALA A 21 24.48 -23.82 -21.80
N VAL A 22 24.74 -22.78 -21.01
CA VAL A 22 25.70 -22.83 -19.89
C VAL A 22 25.19 -23.79 -18.80
N PHE A 23 23.92 -23.69 -18.41
CA PHE A 23 23.35 -24.61 -17.42
C PHE A 23 23.34 -26.07 -17.92
N ASP A 24 23.02 -26.32 -19.19
CA ASP A 24 23.09 -27.66 -19.81
C ASP A 24 24.50 -28.25 -19.72
N LEU A 25 25.52 -27.44 -20.05
CA LEU A 25 26.93 -27.84 -19.97
C LEU A 25 27.34 -28.19 -18.54
N ILE A 26 26.96 -27.34 -17.57
CA ILE A 26 27.26 -27.56 -16.15
C ILE A 26 26.58 -28.83 -15.65
N CYS A 27 25.30 -29.03 -15.99
CA CYS A 27 24.56 -30.23 -15.60
C CYS A 27 25.21 -31.51 -16.15
N SER A 28 25.61 -31.49 -17.42
CA SER A 28 26.27 -32.62 -18.07
C SER A 28 27.63 -32.94 -17.42
N ARG A 29 28.47 -31.93 -17.17
CA ARG A 29 29.81 -32.14 -16.60
C ARG A 29 29.78 -32.55 -15.13
N LEU A 30 28.87 -31.98 -14.35
CA LEU A 30 28.80 -32.22 -12.91
C LEU A 30 27.80 -33.32 -12.54
N ASN A 31 27.20 -33.99 -13.54
CA ASN A 31 26.19 -35.03 -13.37
C ASN A 31 25.01 -34.58 -12.49
N LEU A 32 24.55 -33.34 -12.71
CA LEU A 32 23.40 -32.76 -12.01
C LEU A 32 22.11 -33.00 -12.81
N LYS A 33 21.00 -33.20 -12.11
CA LYS A 33 19.68 -33.37 -12.74
C LYS A 33 18.93 -32.06 -12.73
N TYR A 34 18.24 -31.76 -13.84
CA TYR A 34 17.31 -30.64 -13.87
C TYR A 34 16.26 -30.75 -12.75
N GLY A 35 15.99 -29.63 -12.08
CA GLY A 35 15.08 -29.56 -10.95
C GLY A 35 15.67 -30.02 -9.61
N SER A 36 16.91 -30.51 -9.55
CA SER A 36 17.59 -30.84 -8.29
C SER A 36 18.36 -29.68 -7.68
N PHE A 37 18.30 -28.49 -8.28
CA PHE A 37 19.02 -27.30 -7.84
C PHE A 37 18.27 -26.02 -8.23
N PHE A 38 18.56 -24.93 -7.53
CA PHE A 38 18.21 -23.56 -7.91
C PHE A 38 19.49 -22.75 -8.08
N GLY A 39 19.58 -21.92 -9.12
CA GLY A 39 20.79 -21.15 -9.36
C GLY A 39 20.57 -19.86 -10.13
N PHE A 40 21.60 -19.02 -10.10
CA PHE A 40 21.62 -17.71 -10.74
C PHE A 40 23.02 -17.41 -11.27
N ARG A 41 23.14 -16.36 -12.08
CA ARG A 41 24.42 -15.85 -12.59
C ARG A 41 24.82 -14.60 -11.81
N ASP A 42 26.02 -14.57 -11.26
CA ASP A 42 26.56 -13.37 -10.59
C ASP A 42 26.99 -12.30 -11.61
N THR A 43 27.41 -11.12 -11.15
CA THR A 43 27.77 -10.02 -12.07
C THR A 43 29.01 -10.28 -12.90
N ARG A 44 29.86 -11.22 -12.47
CA ARG A 44 31.08 -11.62 -13.15
C ARG A 44 30.84 -12.76 -14.13
N GLY A 45 29.59 -13.21 -14.23
CA GLY A 45 29.17 -14.23 -15.17
C GLY A 45 29.29 -15.66 -14.65
N PHE A 46 29.68 -15.86 -13.39
CA PHE A 46 29.75 -17.17 -12.76
C PHE A 46 28.37 -17.66 -12.36
N VAL A 47 28.16 -18.97 -12.42
CA VAL A 47 26.90 -19.61 -12.00
C VAL A 47 27.02 -20.05 -10.55
N VAL A 48 26.06 -19.64 -9.72
CA VAL A 48 25.90 -20.10 -8.33
C VAL A 48 24.74 -21.07 -8.28
N LEU A 49 24.96 -22.28 -7.75
CA LEU A 49 23.97 -23.35 -7.65
C LEU A 49 23.74 -23.76 -6.19
N ASN A 50 22.49 -23.80 -5.75
CA ASN A 50 22.04 -24.42 -4.52
C ASN A 50 21.51 -25.81 -4.85
N ILE A 51 22.22 -26.85 -4.42
CA ILE A 51 21.83 -28.26 -4.62
C ILE A 51 21.23 -28.78 -3.31
N TYR A 52 19.93 -28.98 -3.30
CA TYR A 52 19.21 -29.46 -2.13
C TYR A 52 19.32 -30.98 -1.98
N LYS A 53 19.34 -31.47 -0.73
CA LYS A 53 19.43 -32.90 -0.40
C LYS A 53 20.64 -33.61 -1.02
N ASP A 54 21.79 -32.93 -1.01
CA ASP A 54 23.07 -33.60 -1.23
C ASP A 54 23.40 -34.50 -0.01
N LYS A 55 24.48 -35.30 -0.10
CA LYS A 55 24.94 -36.30 0.90
C LYS A 55 24.38 -36.08 2.33
N GLY A 56 23.35 -36.85 2.69
CA GLY A 56 22.77 -36.84 4.04
C GLY A 56 21.87 -35.64 4.36
N ASP A 57 21.06 -35.19 3.40
CA ASP A 57 20.11 -34.06 3.53
C ASP A 57 20.77 -32.69 3.81
N LYS A 58 22.03 -32.52 3.41
CA LYS A 58 22.72 -31.22 3.45
C LYS A 58 22.55 -30.49 2.12
N THR A 59 22.47 -29.16 2.16
CA THR A 59 22.60 -28.37 0.94
C THR A 59 24.08 -28.29 0.55
N ARG A 60 24.36 -28.41 -0.74
CA ARG A 60 25.67 -28.11 -1.33
C ARG A 60 25.54 -26.87 -2.20
N VAL A 61 26.40 -25.89 -1.98
CA VAL A 61 26.46 -24.69 -2.82
C VAL A 61 27.70 -24.76 -3.69
N LEU A 62 27.51 -24.56 -4.99
CA LEU A 62 28.57 -24.50 -5.97
C LEU A 62 28.68 -23.11 -6.57
N LYS A 63 29.90 -22.66 -6.80
CA LYS A 63 30.20 -21.57 -7.73
C LYS A 63 30.99 -22.13 -8.90
N VAL A 64 30.49 -21.92 -10.12
CA VAL A 64 30.96 -22.59 -11.32
C VAL A 64 31.22 -21.57 -12.43
N SER A 65 32.31 -21.74 -13.19
CA SER A 65 32.57 -20.97 -14.40
C SER A 65 31.60 -21.32 -15.53
N GLU A 66 31.54 -20.46 -16.55
CA GLU A 66 30.78 -20.74 -17.77
C GLU A 66 31.29 -21.98 -18.52
N THR A 67 32.54 -22.39 -18.29
CA THR A 67 33.15 -23.59 -18.85
C THR A 67 32.97 -24.82 -17.97
N ALA A 68 32.09 -24.74 -16.97
CA ALA A 68 31.79 -25.78 -15.99
C ALA A 68 32.98 -26.18 -15.09
N GLU A 69 33.90 -25.26 -14.82
CA GLU A 69 34.94 -25.40 -13.80
C GLU A 69 34.39 -25.03 -12.43
N VAL A 70 34.56 -25.90 -11.44
CA VAL A 70 34.11 -25.65 -10.06
C VAL A 70 35.13 -24.76 -9.35
N LEU A 71 34.71 -23.55 -9.01
CA LEU A 71 35.53 -22.56 -8.31
C LEU A 71 35.33 -22.63 -6.79
N ILE A 72 34.09 -22.89 -6.37
CA ILE A 72 33.72 -23.06 -4.95
C ILE A 72 32.82 -24.28 -4.85
N ASP A 73 33.08 -25.10 -3.84
CA ASP A 73 32.28 -26.27 -3.48
C ASP A 73 32.19 -26.35 -1.95
N THR A 74 30.99 -26.14 -1.40
CA THR A 74 30.82 -26.01 0.04
C THR A 74 29.47 -26.54 0.52
N HIS A 75 29.47 -27.04 1.76
CA HIS A 75 28.27 -27.43 2.52
C HIS A 75 28.01 -26.49 3.71
N ASN A 76 28.72 -25.37 3.77
CA ASN A 76 28.64 -24.43 4.90
C ASN A 76 27.35 -23.61 4.90
N TYR A 77 26.65 -23.54 3.76
CA TYR A 77 25.46 -22.71 3.59
C TYR A 77 24.24 -23.57 3.30
N TYR A 78 23.12 -23.22 3.93
CA TYR A 78 21.82 -23.80 3.64
C TYR A 78 21.25 -23.28 2.33
N SER A 79 21.46 -21.99 2.04
CA SER A 79 21.15 -21.37 0.75
C SER A 79 21.99 -20.12 0.52
N VAL A 80 22.21 -19.77 -0.76
CA VAL A 80 22.82 -18.53 -1.22
C VAL A 80 21.97 -17.96 -2.36
N TYR A 81 21.65 -16.67 -2.31
CA TYR A 81 20.86 -15.99 -3.33
C TYR A 81 21.37 -14.57 -3.59
N GLN A 82 21.13 -14.06 -4.79
CA GLN A 82 21.54 -12.71 -5.17
C GLN A 82 20.59 -11.67 -4.57
N SER A 83 21.14 -10.54 -4.11
CA SER A 83 20.34 -9.36 -3.76
C SER A 83 19.60 -8.82 -5.00
N LEU A 84 18.37 -8.36 -4.80
CA LEU A 84 17.51 -7.82 -5.87
C LEU A 84 17.91 -6.40 -6.27
N THR A 85 18.49 -5.64 -5.34
CA THR A 85 18.88 -4.24 -5.49
C THR A 85 20.39 -4.05 -5.69
N LYS A 86 21.21 -5.04 -5.31
CA LYS A 86 22.68 -5.01 -5.40
C LYS A 86 23.22 -6.30 -6.02
N ARG A 87 23.57 -6.23 -7.30
CA ARG A 87 23.97 -7.44 -8.02
C ARG A 87 25.27 -8.09 -7.50
N ASN A 88 26.15 -7.33 -6.84
CA ASN A 88 27.42 -7.81 -6.28
C ASN A 88 27.33 -8.26 -4.81
N VAL A 89 26.12 -8.33 -4.24
CA VAL A 89 25.87 -8.77 -2.87
C VAL A 89 25.08 -10.07 -2.89
N LEU A 90 25.55 -11.05 -2.13
CA LEU A 90 24.87 -12.33 -1.98
C LEU A 90 24.36 -12.46 -0.55
N PHE A 91 23.10 -12.83 -0.38
CA PHE A 91 22.58 -13.26 0.90
C PHE A 91 22.83 -14.75 1.05
N TYR A 92 23.14 -15.17 2.26
CA TYR A 92 23.33 -16.56 2.58
C TYR A 92 22.64 -16.92 3.89
N SER A 93 22.34 -18.20 4.06
CA SER A 93 21.76 -18.71 5.30
C SER A 93 22.56 -19.87 5.88
N GLU A 94 22.68 -19.92 7.21
CA GLU A 94 23.28 -21.02 7.97
C GLU A 94 22.20 -21.73 8.78
N LEU A 95 22.31 -23.04 8.95
CA LEU A 95 21.39 -23.80 9.81
C LEU A 95 21.67 -23.50 11.28
N ARG A 96 20.62 -23.23 12.04
CA ARG A 96 20.63 -23.16 13.51
C ARG A 96 20.18 -24.52 14.05
N GLU A 97 21.07 -25.20 14.77
CA GLU A 97 20.69 -26.37 15.56
C GLU A 97 19.86 -25.90 16.77
N GLN A 98 18.63 -26.40 16.89
CA GLN A 98 17.77 -26.18 18.06
C GLN A 98 17.52 -27.49 18.81
N PRO A 99 17.22 -27.45 20.12
CA PRO A 99 16.96 -28.65 20.93
C PRO A 99 15.75 -29.48 20.45
N ASP A 100 14.80 -28.86 19.74
CA ASP A 100 13.45 -29.42 19.50
C ASP A 100 13.26 -29.97 18.08
N ASN A 101 14.35 -30.32 17.37
CA ASN A 101 14.36 -30.85 16.00
C ASN A 101 13.84 -29.92 14.87
N TYR A 102 13.42 -28.68 15.16
CA TYR A 102 13.09 -27.70 14.12
C TYR A 102 14.35 -27.01 13.57
N LYS A 103 14.61 -27.19 12.27
CA LYS A 103 15.69 -26.50 11.55
C LYS A 103 15.25 -25.07 11.24
N THR A 104 15.87 -24.10 11.90
CA THR A 104 15.74 -22.68 11.57
C THR A 104 17.03 -22.20 10.91
N THR A 105 17.02 -21.07 10.22
CA THR A 105 18.22 -20.51 9.61
C THR A 105 18.54 -19.12 10.17
N ARG A 106 19.81 -18.74 10.09
CA ARG A 106 20.25 -17.35 10.28
C ARG A 106 20.80 -16.82 8.96
N ALA A 107 20.47 -15.58 8.63
CA ALA A 107 20.88 -14.88 7.43
C ALA A 107 22.11 -14.00 7.68
N GLY A 108 23.01 -14.01 6.70
CA GLY A 108 24.18 -13.15 6.60
C GLY A 108 24.39 -12.68 5.17
N VAL A 109 25.53 -12.03 4.92
CA VAL A 109 25.89 -11.46 3.62
C VAL A 109 27.30 -11.88 3.21
N LEU A 110 27.43 -12.27 1.95
CA LEU A 110 28.70 -12.54 1.28
C LEU A 110 28.95 -11.50 0.18
N ASP A 111 30.21 -11.29 -0.16
CA ASP A 111 30.58 -10.74 -1.45
C ASP A 111 30.47 -11.83 -2.54
N GLU A 112 30.74 -11.46 -3.79
CA GLU A 112 30.70 -12.44 -4.87
C GLU A 112 31.82 -13.50 -4.76
N ASN A 113 32.90 -13.26 -4.02
CA ASN A 113 33.97 -14.26 -3.78
C ASN A 113 33.60 -15.25 -2.67
N PHE A 114 32.40 -15.14 -2.09
CA PHE A 114 31.93 -15.89 -0.93
C PHE A 114 32.68 -15.52 0.37
N GLU A 115 33.31 -14.35 0.40
CA GLU A 115 33.85 -13.79 1.64
C GLU A 115 32.72 -13.20 2.47
N ILE A 116 32.73 -13.48 3.77
CA ILE A 116 31.68 -13.04 4.70
C ILE A 116 31.81 -11.52 4.92
N LEU A 117 30.82 -10.77 4.43
CA LEU A 117 30.66 -9.34 4.70
C LEU A 117 29.87 -9.10 5.99
N LEU A 118 28.90 -9.97 6.27
CA LEU A 118 28.08 -9.94 7.49
C LEU A 118 27.82 -11.37 7.95
N PRO A 119 28.27 -11.78 9.15
CA PRO A 119 28.01 -13.11 9.68
C PRO A 119 26.51 -13.41 9.82
N ALA A 120 26.15 -14.69 9.71
CA ALA A 120 24.78 -15.15 9.86
C ALA A 120 24.26 -14.99 11.30
N ARG A 121 23.62 -13.85 11.59
CA ARG A 121 23.11 -13.50 12.93
C ARG A 121 21.65 -13.06 12.97
N TYR A 122 21.04 -12.79 11.82
CA TYR A 122 19.64 -12.35 11.72
C TYR A 122 18.73 -13.52 11.39
N ASP A 123 17.49 -13.56 11.85
CA ASP A 123 16.53 -14.60 11.43
C ASP A 123 16.13 -14.41 9.97
N SER A 124 16.04 -13.15 9.51
CA SER A 124 16.00 -12.83 8.08
C SER A 124 16.66 -11.48 7.78
N LEU A 125 17.12 -11.33 6.55
CA LEU A 125 17.73 -10.12 6.03
C LEU A 125 17.25 -9.91 4.60
N GLN A 126 16.78 -8.71 4.30
CA GLN A 126 16.23 -8.34 2.99
C GLN A 126 16.79 -6.98 2.58
N ASP A 127 17.07 -6.79 1.31
CA ASP A 127 17.41 -5.48 0.77
C ASP A 127 16.16 -4.66 0.44
N ILE A 128 16.15 -3.41 0.87
CA ILE A 128 15.05 -2.47 0.61
C ILE A 128 15.36 -1.64 -0.64
N ASN A 129 16.61 -1.19 -0.75
CA ASN A 129 17.14 -0.39 -1.84
C ASN A 129 18.68 -0.50 -1.85
N ALA A 130 19.34 0.28 -2.71
CA ALA A 130 20.80 0.25 -2.87
C ALA A 130 21.60 0.64 -1.61
N ASP A 131 20.99 1.16 -0.56
CA ASP A 131 21.70 1.67 0.61
C ASP A 131 21.26 1.01 1.93
N HIS A 132 20.16 0.25 1.93
CA HIS A 132 19.51 -0.19 3.16
C HIS A 132 19.09 -1.66 3.14
N TYR A 133 19.22 -2.30 4.30
CA TYR A 133 18.76 -3.66 4.56
C TYR A 133 17.79 -3.69 5.73
N LEU A 134 16.68 -4.40 5.56
CA LEU A 134 15.75 -4.77 6.61
C LEU A 134 16.24 -6.05 7.28
N ALA A 135 16.51 -5.99 8.58
CA ALA A 135 16.93 -7.15 9.36
C ALA A 135 15.90 -7.51 10.42
N PHE A 136 15.69 -8.80 10.62
CA PHE A 136 14.81 -9.33 11.66
C PHE A 136 15.59 -10.18 12.65
N ILE A 137 15.32 -10.01 13.93
CA ILE A 137 15.68 -10.94 15.00
C ILE A 137 14.42 -11.20 15.81
N ASP A 138 14.07 -12.48 15.96
CA ASP A 138 12.81 -12.94 16.52
C ASP A 138 11.64 -12.23 15.80
N ASP A 139 10.85 -11.42 16.53
CA ASP A 139 9.73 -10.64 15.98
C ASP A 139 10.05 -9.16 15.76
N TYR A 140 11.33 -8.77 15.84
CA TYR A 140 11.74 -7.37 15.80
C TYR A 140 12.58 -7.05 14.57
N ALA A 141 12.19 -5.98 13.89
CA ALA A 141 12.82 -5.40 12.73
C ALA A 141 13.74 -4.24 13.10
N GLY A 142 14.82 -4.07 12.34
CA GLY A 142 15.70 -2.90 12.32
C GLY A 142 16.28 -2.67 10.94
N ILE A 143 16.95 -1.52 10.74
CA ILE A 143 17.57 -1.15 9.46
C ILE A 143 19.08 -1.10 9.60
N LEU A 144 19.76 -1.71 8.64
CA LEU A 144 21.20 -1.59 8.45
C LEU A 144 21.50 -0.73 7.22
N ASN A 145 22.59 0.04 7.26
CA ASN A 145 23.11 0.77 6.12
C ASN A 145 23.95 -0.15 5.18
N ALA A 146 24.50 0.42 4.10
CA ALA A 146 25.34 -0.29 3.14
C ALA A 146 26.63 -0.92 3.70
N LYS A 147 27.09 -0.45 4.87
CA LYS A 147 28.24 -1.00 5.61
C LYS A 147 27.83 -2.04 6.66
N PHE A 148 26.54 -2.37 6.72
CA PHE A 148 25.92 -3.25 7.72
C PHE A 148 25.93 -2.70 9.15
N ASP A 149 26.12 -1.39 9.32
CA ASP A 149 25.90 -0.73 10.62
C ASP A 149 24.40 -0.60 10.87
N ILE A 150 23.96 -0.89 12.09
CA ILE A 150 22.57 -0.70 12.51
C ILE A 150 22.31 0.80 12.63
N ILE A 151 21.43 1.34 11.79
CA ILE A 151 21.02 2.74 11.81
C ILE A 151 19.62 2.93 12.42
N ILE A 152 18.76 1.90 12.39
CA ILE A 152 17.52 1.83 13.16
C ILE A 152 17.56 0.55 13.99
N PRO A 153 17.39 0.62 15.33
CA PRO A 153 17.53 -0.53 16.22
C PRO A 153 16.51 -1.64 15.92
N LEU A 154 16.88 -2.89 16.24
CA LEU A 154 16.03 -4.08 16.06
C LEU A 154 15.04 -4.25 17.22
N ASN A 155 14.13 -3.29 17.40
CA ASN A 155 13.13 -3.29 18.47
C ASN A 155 11.74 -2.86 18.00
N PHE A 156 11.49 -2.87 16.70
CA PHE A 156 10.20 -2.50 16.11
C PHE A 156 9.48 -3.72 15.56
N ARG A 157 8.15 -3.78 15.68
CA ARG A 157 7.36 -4.88 15.08
C ARG A 157 7.34 -4.82 13.57
N GLU A 158 7.49 -3.61 13.02
CA GLU A 158 7.47 -3.38 11.58
C GLU A 158 8.31 -2.15 11.24
N ILE A 159 9.01 -2.18 10.11
CA ILE A 159 9.60 -0.99 9.49
C ILE A 159 9.25 -0.97 8.00
N LYS A 160 8.70 0.14 7.53
CA LYS A 160 8.37 0.39 6.12
C LYS A 160 9.14 1.59 5.58
N TYR A 161 9.69 1.45 4.38
CA TYR A 161 10.36 2.53 3.66
C TYR A 161 9.40 3.22 2.71
N ASN A 162 9.35 4.55 2.77
CA ASN A 162 8.65 5.36 1.78
C ASN A 162 9.68 5.92 0.78
N ALA A 163 9.65 5.42 -0.46
CA ALA A 163 10.61 5.79 -1.48
C ALA A 163 10.46 7.25 -1.97
N ALA A 164 9.25 7.79 -1.98
CA ALA A 164 8.99 9.17 -2.43
C ALA A 164 9.61 10.19 -1.46
N LEU A 165 9.50 9.93 -0.16
CA LEU A 165 9.96 10.82 0.90
C LEU A 165 11.37 10.48 1.41
N LYS A 166 11.84 9.28 1.11
CA LYS A 166 13.11 8.73 1.62
C LYS A 166 13.17 8.68 3.14
N ILE A 167 12.09 8.20 3.75
CA ILE A 167 11.95 8.03 5.21
C ILE A 167 11.61 6.57 5.55
N PHE A 168 11.89 6.19 6.79
CA PHE A 168 11.39 4.96 7.40
C PHE A 168 10.31 5.28 8.43
N LYS A 169 9.22 4.52 8.40
CA LYS A 169 8.24 4.46 9.49
C LYS A 169 8.40 3.13 10.21
N ALA A 170 8.77 3.20 11.47
CA ALA A 170 8.91 2.06 12.35
C ALA A 170 7.75 2.02 13.35
N ARG A 171 7.11 0.86 13.52
CA ARG A 171 6.01 0.66 14.45
C ARG A 171 6.50 -0.02 15.71
N GLU A 172 6.41 0.69 16.82
CA GLU A 172 6.53 0.14 18.17
C GLU A 172 5.14 -0.29 18.63
N GLN A 173 5.00 -1.54 19.05
CA GLN A 173 3.78 -2.02 19.68
C GLN A 173 3.87 -1.74 21.18
N ILE A 174 2.86 -1.07 21.71
CA ILE A 174 2.71 -0.77 23.13
C ILE A 174 1.58 -1.66 23.64
N THR A 175 1.91 -2.68 24.43
CA THR A 175 0.92 -3.54 25.08
C THR A 175 0.68 -3.03 26.50
N ASN A 176 -0.48 -2.45 26.76
CA ASN A 176 -0.97 -2.19 28.12
C ASN A 176 -2.07 -3.21 28.45
N GLU A 177 -2.25 -3.50 29.74
CA GLU A 177 -2.95 -4.67 30.31
C GLU A 177 -4.28 -5.09 29.65
N ASP A 178 -4.99 -4.21 28.94
CA ASP A 178 -6.19 -4.54 28.14
C ASP A 178 -6.31 -3.78 26.79
N GLN A 179 -5.28 -3.03 26.38
CA GLN A 179 -5.29 -2.25 25.13
C GLN A 179 -3.93 -2.32 24.43
N GLU A 180 -3.93 -2.84 23.20
CA GLU A 180 -2.81 -2.63 22.30
C GLU A 180 -2.86 -1.19 21.79
N SER A 181 -1.73 -0.51 21.70
CA SER A 181 -1.60 0.75 20.98
C SER A 181 -0.31 0.73 20.17
N SER A 182 -0.19 1.61 19.20
CA SER A 182 1.02 1.72 18.38
C SER A 182 1.62 3.10 18.55
N ARG A 183 2.95 3.16 18.63
CA ARG A 183 3.72 4.39 18.43
C ARG A 183 4.51 4.24 17.15
N TYR A 184 4.44 5.26 16.30
CA TYR A 184 5.16 5.30 15.04
C TYR A 184 6.36 6.24 15.14
N TRP A 185 7.53 5.72 14.81
CA TRP A 185 8.79 6.43 14.80
C TRP A 185 9.20 6.70 13.37
N ILE A 186 9.38 7.98 13.04
CA ILE A 186 9.73 8.42 11.69
C ILE A 186 11.22 8.76 11.66
N TYR A 187 11.97 8.05 10.83
CA TYR A 187 13.40 8.27 10.63
C TYR A 187 13.67 8.77 9.22
N ASP A 188 14.70 9.59 9.05
CA ASP A 188 15.27 9.83 7.73
C ASP A 188 15.97 8.56 7.19
N GLN A 189 16.40 8.59 5.93
CA GLN A 189 17.15 7.48 5.33
C GLN A 189 18.46 7.13 6.08
N ASN A 190 19.04 8.04 6.87
CA ASN A 190 20.27 7.78 7.63
C ASN A 190 20.01 7.22 9.03
N GLY A 191 18.74 7.00 9.42
CA GLY A 191 18.36 6.55 10.76
C GLY A 191 18.28 7.66 11.80
N ILE A 192 18.25 8.93 11.39
CA ILE A 192 18.02 10.06 12.30
C ILE A 192 16.52 10.16 12.58
N LEU A 193 16.13 10.14 13.85
CA LEU A 193 14.75 10.31 14.28
C LEU A 193 14.26 11.73 13.96
N LEU A 194 13.23 11.82 13.11
CA LEU A 194 12.58 13.07 12.73
C LEU A 194 11.40 13.40 13.65
N LYS A 195 10.55 12.40 13.92
CA LYS A 195 9.32 12.59 14.71
C LYS A 195 8.79 11.29 15.28
N THR A 196 8.07 11.38 16.40
CA THR A 196 7.22 10.30 16.92
C THR A 196 5.76 10.69 16.75
N LEU A 197 4.93 9.73 16.34
CA LEU A 197 3.50 9.91 16.11
C LEU A 197 2.72 8.90 16.96
N GLU A 198 1.72 9.39 17.69
CA GLU A 198 0.87 8.60 18.58
C GLU A 198 -0.54 8.53 17.99
N TYR A 199 -0.78 7.49 17.17
CA TYR A 199 -2.03 7.23 16.46
C TYR A 199 -2.28 5.72 16.46
N GLY A 200 -3.53 5.29 16.33
CA GLY A 200 -3.87 3.87 16.16
C GLY A 200 -3.24 3.29 14.89
N LEU A 201 -3.25 4.06 13.80
CA LEU A 201 -2.62 3.72 12.53
C LEU A 201 -2.12 4.98 11.81
N VAL A 202 -0.98 4.87 11.13
CA VAL A 202 -0.46 5.88 10.20
C VAL A 202 -0.27 5.21 8.83
N ASN A 203 -1.02 5.65 7.83
CA ASN A 203 -0.97 5.13 6.46
C ASN A 203 -0.32 6.13 5.49
N PHE A 204 0.60 5.64 4.65
CA PHE A 204 1.35 6.43 3.66
C PHE A 204 0.92 6.16 2.22
N ALA A 205 0.00 5.22 1.98
CA ALA A 205 -0.29 4.70 0.64
C ALA A 205 -1.17 5.62 -0.22
N SER A 206 -1.86 6.60 0.37
CA SER A 206 -2.98 7.30 -0.27
C SER A 206 -2.60 8.56 -1.05
N HIS A 207 -1.54 9.30 -0.67
CA HIS A 207 -1.24 10.59 -1.30
C HIS A 207 0.23 11.00 -1.12
N PRO A 208 0.89 11.67 -2.10
CA PRO A 208 2.28 12.10 -1.97
C PRO A 208 2.50 13.17 -0.90
N SER A 209 1.47 13.97 -0.59
CA SER A 209 1.57 15.13 0.31
C SER A 209 0.77 15.00 1.61
N PHE A 210 -0.02 13.94 1.75
CA PHE A 210 -0.85 13.73 2.95
C PHE A 210 -0.73 12.29 3.45
N TYR A 211 -0.81 12.13 4.76
CA TYR A 211 -0.84 10.84 5.43
C TYR A 211 -2.14 10.68 6.18
N THR A 212 -2.86 9.60 5.91
CA THR A 212 -4.05 9.25 6.66
C THR A 212 -3.64 8.70 8.03
N VAL A 213 -4.19 9.27 9.09
CA VAL A 213 -4.00 8.80 10.46
C VAL A 213 -5.33 8.41 11.06
N TYR A 214 -5.30 7.45 11.98
CA TYR A 214 -6.48 6.95 12.69
C TYR A 214 -6.26 7.13 14.19
N ASP A 215 -7.29 7.58 14.90
CA ASP A 215 -7.23 7.74 16.36
C ASP A 215 -6.93 6.42 17.08
N ILE A 216 -6.46 6.51 18.32
CA ILE A 216 -6.16 5.35 19.17
C ILE A 216 -7.45 4.55 19.41
N GLY A 217 -7.37 3.22 19.34
CA GLY A 217 -8.52 2.31 19.49
C GLY A 217 -9.14 1.84 18.16
N VAL A 218 -8.69 2.40 17.04
CA VAL A 218 -9.05 1.98 15.69
C VAL A 218 -7.97 1.04 15.16
N PHE A 219 -8.24 -0.28 15.14
CA PHE A 219 -7.27 -1.30 14.73
C PHE A 219 -7.63 -1.92 13.39
N TYR A 220 -6.77 -1.72 12.41
CA TYR A 220 -6.80 -2.46 11.16
C TYR A 220 -5.45 -3.14 10.94
N SER A 221 -5.46 -4.21 10.16
CA SER A 221 -4.23 -4.64 9.48
C SER A 221 -3.79 -3.52 8.51
N ASP A 222 -2.58 -3.61 7.95
CA ASP A 222 -2.11 -2.62 6.97
C ASP A 222 -3.01 -2.50 5.73
N TYR A 223 -3.93 -3.44 5.54
CA TYR A 223 -4.98 -3.38 4.54
C TYR A 223 -6.23 -2.75 5.17
N VAL A 224 -6.49 -1.52 4.75
CA VAL A 224 -7.64 -0.72 5.14
C VAL A 224 -8.55 -0.63 3.91
N ASP A 225 -9.71 -1.29 3.96
CA ASP A 225 -10.71 -1.18 2.90
C ASP A 225 -11.45 0.17 3.06
N TYR A 226 -10.99 1.16 2.30
CA TYR A 226 -11.47 2.54 2.27
C TYR A 226 -12.99 2.66 2.04
N THR A 227 -13.62 1.63 1.49
CA THR A 227 -15.06 1.62 1.20
C THR A 227 -15.89 1.24 2.43
N THR A 228 -15.33 0.42 3.33
CA THR A 228 -16.05 -0.14 4.50
C THR A 228 -15.95 0.70 5.78
N MET A 229 -15.18 1.79 5.74
CA MET A 229 -14.69 2.40 6.97
C MET A 229 -15.46 3.65 7.37
N ILE A 230 -16.21 3.51 8.45
CA ILE A 230 -16.55 4.57 9.39
C ILE A 230 -15.49 4.49 10.50
N GLY A 231 -14.69 5.55 10.70
CA GLY A 231 -13.81 5.62 11.86
C GLY A 231 -12.92 6.85 11.86
N ARG A 232 -12.49 7.26 13.05
CA ARG A 232 -11.78 8.52 13.38
C ARG A 232 -10.48 8.76 12.60
N GLN A 233 -10.64 9.13 11.34
CA GLN A 233 -9.65 9.50 10.36
C GLN A 233 -9.27 10.97 10.47
N GLY A 234 -7.99 11.22 10.22
CA GLY A 234 -7.39 12.53 10.08
C GLY A 234 -6.33 12.53 9.00
N LEU A 235 -5.79 13.70 8.70
CA LEU A 235 -4.72 13.90 7.74
C LEU A 235 -3.57 14.69 8.37
N LEU A 236 -2.36 14.19 8.14
CA LEU A 236 -1.13 14.94 8.34
C LEU A 236 -0.59 15.42 6.99
N ASP A 237 0.08 16.57 6.95
CA ASP A 237 0.91 16.96 5.80
C ASP A 237 2.26 16.21 5.77
N ASP A 238 3.07 16.48 4.76
CA ASP A 238 4.40 15.91 4.56
C ASP A 238 5.43 16.28 5.64
N SER A 239 5.15 17.32 6.44
CA SER A 239 5.89 17.71 7.64
C SER A 239 5.32 17.06 8.92
N PHE A 240 4.35 16.17 8.76
CA PHE A 240 3.59 15.50 9.81
C PHE A 240 2.76 16.44 10.70
N LYS A 241 2.43 17.63 10.22
CA LYS A 241 1.52 18.56 10.92
C LYS A 241 0.08 18.17 10.63
N ILE A 242 -0.78 18.28 11.63
CA ILE A 242 -2.21 18.00 11.48
C ILE A 242 -2.83 19.03 10.52
N VAL A 243 -3.41 18.53 9.43
CA VAL A 243 -4.26 19.27 8.49
C VAL A 243 -5.71 19.03 8.86
N ILE A 244 -6.09 17.76 9.01
CA ILE A 244 -7.41 17.33 9.48
C ILE A 244 -7.21 16.50 10.75
N PRO A 245 -7.82 16.88 11.90
CA PRO A 245 -7.71 16.10 13.13
C PRO A 245 -8.40 14.73 12.98
N PRO A 246 -7.96 13.68 13.69
CA PRO A 246 -8.52 12.34 13.59
C PRO A 246 -9.88 12.23 14.31
N LEU A 247 -10.89 12.89 13.76
CA LEU A 247 -12.24 13.01 14.33
C LEU A 247 -13.33 12.60 13.36
N TYR A 248 -13.00 12.41 12.07
CA TYR A 248 -13.97 12.23 10.99
C TYR A 248 -14.03 10.79 10.56
N ASP A 249 -15.19 10.34 10.10
CA ASP A 249 -15.40 8.93 9.82
C ASP A 249 -14.99 8.57 8.38
N LEU A 250 -15.16 9.51 7.45
CA LEU A 250 -14.68 9.42 6.08
C LEU A 250 -13.89 10.68 5.72
N ILE A 251 -12.84 10.48 4.92
CA ILE A 251 -12.07 11.56 4.31
C ILE A 251 -11.87 11.21 2.83
N PHE A 252 -12.36 12.08 1.94
CA PHE A 252 -12.09 12.04 0.51
C PHE A 252 -11.20 13.21 0.13
N MET A 253 -10.03 12.91 -0.44
CA MET A 253 -9.08 13.92 -0.89
C MET A 253 -9.26 14.16 -2.39
N GLY A 254 -9.70 15.36 -2.77
CA GLY A 254 -9.67 15.86 -4.14
C GLY A 254 -8.35 16.61 -4.45
N GLU A 255 -8.26 17.21 -5.63
CA GLU A 255 -7.04 17.93 -6.05
C GLU A 255 -6.80 19.22 -5.24
N LYS A 256 -7.86 19.96 -4.89
CA LYS A 256 -7.79 21.23 -4.14
C LYS A 256 -8.38 21.18 -2.74
N PHE A 257 -9.32 20.28 -2.51
CA PHE A 257 -10.17 20.28 -1.33
C PHE A 257 -10.30 18.87 -0.75
N ILE A 258 -10.58 18.83 0.55
CA ILE A 258 -10.74 17.61 1.33
C ILE A 258 -12.19 17.58 1.82
N LEU A 259 -12.94 16.60 1.36
CA LEU A 259 -14.29 16.31 1.85
C LEU A 259 -14.17 15.41 3.08
N VAL A 260 -14.86 15.76 4.15
CA VAL A 260 -14.87 14.97 5.37
C VAL A 260 -16.29 14.75 5.85
N TYR A 261 -16.56 13.56 6.37
CA TYR A 261 -17.86 13.19 6.93
C TYR A 261 -17.75 13.09 8.45
N GLU A 262 -18.63 13.81 9.15
CA GLU A 262 -18.77 13.76 10.61
C GLU A 262 -20.03 12.95 10.98
N GLU A 263 -19.86 11.78 11.60
CA GLU A 263 -20.95 10.86 11.96
C GLU A 263 -21.70 11.27 13.26
N ARG A 264 -21.91 12.58 13.50
CA ARG A 264 -22.69 12.98 14.69
C ARG A 264 -24.15 12.56 14.53
N ASN A 265 -24.60 11.66 15.40
CA ASN A 265 -25.98 11.16 15.47
C ASN A 265 -26.40 10.23 14.33
N ALA A 266 -25.47 9.58 13.62
CA ALA A 266 -25.88 8.58 12.64
C ALA A 266 -26.46 7.33 13.30
N VAL A 267 -27.56 6.80 12.74
CA VAL A 267 -28.08 5.48 13.09
C VAL A 267 -27.67 4.51 11.98
N ILE A 268 -26.77 3.57 12.30
CA ILE A 268 -26.40 2.49 11.38
C ILE A 268 -27.61 1.56 11.21
N GLY A 269 -28.33 1.72 10.10
CA GLY A 269 -29.38 0.79 9.69
C GLY A 269 -28.82 -0.28 8.76
N ARG A 270 -29.21 -1.53 9.00
CA ARG A 270 -29.00 -2.64 8.05
C ARG A 270 -30.33 -2.96 7.40
N ASP A 271 -30.50 -2.58 6.15
CA ASP A 271 -31.73 -2.84 5.39
C ASP A 271 -31.47 -3.94 4.34
N TYR A 272 -31.34 -5.17 4.84
CA TYR A 272 -31.13 -6.36 4.01
C TYR A 272 -32.36 -6.73 3.15
N GLU A 273 -33.51 -6.11 3.40
CA GLU A 273 -34.81 -6.49 2.81
C GLU A 273 -35.22 -5.60 1.62
N SER A 274 -34.41 -4.60 1.25
CA SER A 274 -34.69 -3.80 0.05
C SER A 274 -34.43 -4.61 -1.23
N GLU A 275 -35.26 -4.43 -2.27
CA GLU A 275 -35.03 -5.08 -3.59
C GLU A 275 -33.63 -4.74 -4.16
N GLU A 276 -33.10 -3.57 -3.80
CA GLU A 276 -31.76 -3.07 -4.15
C GLU A 276 -30.63 -3.82 -3.38
N ALA A 277 -30.93 -4.40 -2.22
CA ALA A 277 -29.98 -5.19 -1.42
C ALA A 277 -29.92 -6.68 -1.82
N GLN A 278 -30.80 -7.16 -2.71
CA GLN A 278 -30.76 -8.54 -3.20
C GLN A 278 -29.48 -8.78 -4.02
N GLY A 279 -28.49 -9.41 -3.38
CA GLY A 279 -27.16 -9.69 -3.97
C GLY A 279 -26.02 -8.83 -3.43
N ALA A 280 -26.28 -7.95 -2.45
CA ALA A 280 -25.26 -7.17 -1.76
C ALA A 280 -24.69 -7.93 -0.55
N GLU A 281 -23.38 -7.89 -0.35
CA GLU A 281 -22.72 -8.45 0.83
C GLU A 281 -22.82 -7.52 2.04
N CYS A 282 -22.88 -6.20 1.81
CA CYS A 282 -22.95 -5.19 2.86
C CYS A 282 -23.83 -4.01 2.43
N PHE A 283 -24.67 -3.56 3.36
CA PHE A 283 -25.54 -2.41 3.19
C PHE A 283 -25.59 -1.62 4.50
N TYR A 284 -25.20 -0.35 4.45
CA TYR A 284 -25.33 0.58 5.58
C TYR A 284 -26.19 1.76 5.16
N THR A 285 -27.13 2.15 6.03
CA THR A 285 -27.74 3.47 5.99
C THR A 285 -27.15 4.32 7.09
N LEU A 286 -26.77 5.55 6.74
CA LEU A 286 -26.31 6.55 7.69
C LEU A 286 -27.25 7.75 7.64
N ASP A 287 -28.02 7.92 8.70
CA ASP A 287 -28.95 9.04 8.87
C ASP A 287 -28.50 9.94 10.03
N GLY A 288 -28.04 11.16 9.73
CA GLY A 288 -27.77 12.19 10.75
C GLY A 288 -26.39 12.85 10.67
N GLY A 289 -25.40 12.16 10.09
CA GLY A 289 -24.08 12.75 9.85
C GLY A 289 -24.07 13.75 8.69
N LYS A 290 -23.03 14.59 8.65
CA LYS A 290 -22.93 15.71 7.70
C LYS A 290 -21.55 15.76 7.06
N TRP A 291 -21.51 16.24 5.83
CA TRP A 291 -20.28 16.50 5.08
C TRP A 291 -19.84 17.94 5.26
N GLY A 292 -18.53 18.14 5.37
CA GLY A 292 -17.87 19.43 5.30
C GLY A 292 -16.73 19.39 4.29
N VAL A 293 -16.28 20.57 3.87
CA VAL A 293 -15.16 20.72 2.93
C VAL A 293 -14.07 21.56 3.58
N TYR A 294 -12.85 21.05 3.60
CA TYR A 294 -11.66 21.75 4.01
C TYR A 294 -10.77 22.07 2.82
N ASP A 295 -10.01 23.15 2.91
CA ASP A 295 -8.86 23.34 2.04
C ASP A 295 -7.65 22.52 2.55
N HIS A 296 -6.59 22.45 1.73
CA HIS A 296 -5.35 21.74 2.06
C HIS A 296 -4.54 22.39 3.19
N SER A 297 -4.90 23.59 3.64
CA SER A 297 -4.32 24.23 4.83
C SER A 297 -5.01 23.80 6.14
N GLY A 298 -6.15 23.08 6.03
CA GLY A 298 -6.98 22.68 7.16
C GLY A 298 -8.04 23.72 7.54
N SER A 299 -8.36 24.68 6.65
CA SER A 299 -9.43 25.65 6.88
C SER A 299 -10.77 25.09 6.41
N LEU A 300 -11.79 25.12 7.27
CA LEU A 300 -13.16 24.72 6.92
C LEU A 300 -13.78 25.76 5.96
N ILE A 301 -14.07 25.33 4.74
CA ILE A 301 -14.65 26.14 3.66
C ILE A 301 -16.16 25.97 3.61
N VAL A 302 -16.63 24.72 3.58
CA VAL A 302 -18.05 24.38 3.60
C VAL A 302 -18.38 23.75 4.94
N PRO A 303 -19.28 24.35 5.75
CA PRO A 303 -19.66 23.82 7.05
C PRO A 303 -20.46 22.51 6.93
N PHE A 304 -20.55 21.79 8.05
CA PHE A 304 -21.24 20.51 8.19
C PHE A 304 -22.78 20.66 8.14
N GLU A 305 -23.31 21.10 7.00
CA GLU A 305 -24.74 21.39 6.82
C GLU A 305 -25.45 20.39 5.89
N TYR A 306 -24.68 19.72 5.03
CA TYR A 306 -25.21 18.86 3.97
C TYR A 306 -25.07 17.37 4.29
N ASN A 307 -26.09 16.57 3.98
CA ASN A 307 -26.02 15.11 4.12
C ASN A 307 -25.13 14.46 3.06
N TRP A 308 -24.89 15.15 1.94
CA TRP A 308 -23.97 14.73 0.89
C TRP A 308 -23.34 15.96 0.23
N ILE A 309 -22.04 15.88 -0.01
CA ILE A 309 -21.29 16.79 -0.88
C ILE A 309 -20.53 15.92 -1.87
N ASP A 310 -20.60 16.24 -3.15
CA ASP A 310 -19.83 15.54 -4.19
C ASP A 310 -18.94 16.50 -4.97
N HIS A 311 -17.80 15.99 -5.43
CA HIS A 311 -16.93 16.72 -6.34
C HIS A 311 -17.57 16.83 -7.72
N THR A 312 -17.22 17.89 -8.43
CA THR A 312 -17.48 17.98 -9.87
C THR A 312 -16.14 17.94 -10.64
N PHE A 313 -16.19 18.01 -11.97
CA PHE A 313 -15.03 18.07 -12.86
C PHE A 313 -14.40 19.47 -12.84
N ASN A 314 -15.07 20.42 -12.18
CA ASN A 314 -14.52 21.70 -11.80
C ASN A 314 -14.32 21.70 -10.28
N ASP A 315 -13.06 21.68 -9.83
CA ASP A 315 -12.73 21.60 -8.41
C ASP A 315 -13.31 22.73 -7.54
N ASP A 316 -13.74 23.84 -8.17
CA ASP A 316 -14.33 24.98 -7.47
C ASP A 316 -15.85 24.90 -7.33
N LEU A 317 -16.48 23.79 -7.74
CA LEU A 317 -17.92 23.56 -7.65
C LEU A 317 -18.22 22.22 -6.99
N PHE A 318 -19.22 22.23 -6.09
CA PHE A 318 -19.67 21.05 -5.36
C PHE A 318 -21.18 20.84 -5.51
N LEU A 319 -21.57 19.60 -5.82
CA LEU A 319 -22.97 19.18 -5.70
C LEU A 319 -23.31 19.00 -4.24
N ILE A 320 -24.48 19.49 -3.83
CA ILE A 320 -24.95 19.37 -2.45
C ILE A 320 -26.31 18.70 -2.40
N ASN A 321 -26.50 17.84 -1.39
CA ASN A 321 -27.80 17.31 -0.99
C ASN A 321 -27.98 17.51 0.52
N PRO A 322 -28.82 18.47 0.97
CA PRO A 322 -28.95 18.78 2.39
C PRO A 322 -29.60 17.69 3.25
N SER A 323 -30.41 16.82 2.65
CA SER A 323 -31.36 15.96 3.39
C SER A 323 -31.48 14.53 2.88
N GLY A 324 -30.83 14.18 1.78
CA GLY A 324 -30.85 12.82 1.25
C GLY A 324 -30.21 11.85 2.24
N LEU A 325 -30.70 10.62 2.26
CA LEU A 325 -30.19 9.59 3.16
C LEU A 325 -28.98 8.92 2.51
N MET A 326 -27.89 8.73 3.26
CA MET A 326 -26.66 8.16 2.74
C MET A 326 -26.68 6.64 2.84
N TYR A 327 -26.27 6.00 1.75
CA TYR A 327 -26.26 4.56 1.57
C TYR A 327 -24.88 4.09 1.15
N TYR A 328 -24.47 2.96 1.69
CA TYR A 328 -23.33 2.19 1.19
C TYR A 328 -23.81 0.88 0.61
N TYR A 329 -23.37 0.59 -0.60
CA TYR A 329 -23.66 -0.65 -1.31
C TYR A 329 -22.36 -1.34 -1.71
N ARG A 330 -22.24 -2.65 -1.45
CA ARG A 330 -21.16 -3.50 -1.94
C ARG A 330 -21.70 -4.82 -2.48
N GLY A 331 -21.55 -5.07 -3.78
CA GLY A 331 -21.88 -6.35 -4.42
C GLY A 331 -20.80 -7.42 -4.22
N GLU A 332 -21.14 -8.70 -4.46
CA GLU A 332 -20.25 -9.87 -4.26
C GLU A 332 -18.88 -9.80 -4.97
N GLN A 333 -18.72 -8.96 -6.00
CA GLN A 333 -17.47 -8.80 -6.75
C GLN A 333 -17.16 -7.34 -7.11
N GLU A 334 -17.80 -6.39 -6.42
CA GLU A 334 -17.64 -4.96 -6.68
C GLU A 334 -17.04 -4.25 -5.47
N ASP A 335 -16.25 -3.23 -5.75
CA ASP A 335 -15.85 -2.27 -4.71
C ASP A 335 -17.11 -1.56 -4.20
N GLY A 336 -17.17 -1.31 -2.89
CA GLY A 336 -18.34 -0.67 -2.33
C GLY A 336 -18.42 0.81 -2.71
N VAL A 337 -19.64 1.31 -2.90
CA VAL A 337 -19.91 2.68 -3.32
C VAL A 337 -20.87 3.34 -2.35
N TRP A 338 -20.55 4.58 -1.97
CA TRP A 338 -21.44 5.47 -1.24
C TRP A 338 -22.31 6.25 -2.22
N TYR A 339 -23.61 6.34 -1.94
CA TYR A 339 -24.55 7.16 -2.70
C TYR A 339 -25.59 7.77 -1.79
N VAL A 340 -26.34 8.74 -2.30
CA VAL A 340 -27.44 9.39 -1.59
C VAL A 340 -28.77 9.04 -2.25
N LYS A 341 -29.74 8.62 -1.44
CA LYS A 341 -31.13 8.38 -1.87
C LYS A 341 -32.00 9.53 -1.39
N ASP A 342 -32.93 9.96 -2.22
CA ASP A 342 -33.82 11.08 -1.97
C ASP A 342 -33.08 12.42 -1.72
N GLY A 343 -33.80 13.40 -1.17
CA GLY A 343 -33.32 14.76 -1.03
C GLY A 343 -33.34 15.54 -2.35
N LEU A 344 -32.96 16.81 -2.28
CA LEU A 344 -32.94 17.73 -3.41
C LEU A 344 -31.52 18.24 -3.62
N TRP A 345 -31.12 18.31 -4.88
CA TRP A 345 -29.79 18.67 -5.33
C TRP A 345 -29.69 20.16 -5.62
N GLY A 346 -28.57 20.73 -5.18
CA GLY A 346 -28.12 22.08 -5.51
C GLY A 346 -26.64 22.10 -5.89
N LEU A 347 -26.10 23.30 -6.05
CA LEU A 347 -24.71 23.55 -6.41
C LEU A 347 -24.18 24.71 -5.59
N ILE A 348 -23.01 24.55 -4.99
CA ILE A 348 -22.26 25.62 -4.32
C ILE A 348 -20.89 25.78 -4.98
N ASP A 349 -20.29 26.97 -4.82
CA ASP A 349 -18.89 27.19 -5.16
C ASP A 349 -17.93 26.89 -3.99
N SER A 350 -16.63 26.98 -4.24
CA SER A 350 -15.56 26.80 -3.25
C SER A 350 -15.44 27.93 -2.22
N GLN A 351 -16.42 28.83 -2.15
CA GLN A 351 -16.60 29.79 -1.06
C GLN A 351 -17.93 29.56 -0.32
N ASN A 352 -18.54 28.38 -0.51
CA ASN A 352 -19.83 27.99 0.07
C ASN A 352 -20.99 28.92 -0.36
N LYS A 353 -20.90 29.55 -1.53
CA LYS A 353 -21.99 30.35 -2.08
C LYS A 353 -22.88 29.46 -2.94
N ILE A 354 -24.19 29.52 -2.68
CA ILE A 354 -25.20 28.82 -3.47
C ILE A 354 -25.25 29.41 -4.89
N ILE A 355 -24.97 28.55 -5.87
CA ILE A 355 -25.11 28.80 -7.31
C ILE A 355 -26.46 28.28 -7.80
N VAL A 356 -26.87 27.11 -7.31
CA VAL A 356 -28.19 26.50 -7.56
C VAL A 356 -28.76 26.05 -6.21
N GLU A 357 -29.94 26.57 -5.85
CA GLU A 357 -30.65 26.16 -4.64
C GLU A 357 -31.00 24.66 -4.69
N PRO A 358 -30.96 23.94 -3.55
CA PRO A 358 -31.27 22.52 -3.48
C PRO A 358 -32.77 22.24 -3.64
N VAL A 359 -33.28 22.42 -4.86
CA VAL A 359 -34.70 22.30 -5.21
C VAL A 359 -34.98 21.28 -6.31
N TYR A 360 -33.94 20.64 -6.86
CA TYR A 360 -34.05 19.71 -7.98
C TYR A 360 -33.94 18.26 -7.52
N LYS A 361 -34.83 17.39 -7.99
CA LYS A 361 -34.79 15.96 -7.62
C LYS A 361 -33.61 15.21 -8.22
N TYR A 362 -33.19 15.61 -9.41
CA TYR A 362 -32.15 14.93 -10.16
C TYR A 362 -31.11 15.91 -10.67
N ASN A 363 -29.90 15.41 -10.83
CA ASN A 363 -28.84 16.08 -11.58
C ASN A 363 -28.24 15.08 -12.57
N ARG A 364 -27.72 15.58 -13.68
CA ARG A 364 -26.94 14.80 -14.64
C ARG A 364 -25.64 15.51 -14.93
N PHE A 365 -24.57 14.76 -14.75
CA PHE A 365 -23.23 15.29 -14.69
C PHE A 365 -22.42 14.87 -15.92
N TYR A 366 -21.79 15.82 -16.58
CA TYR A 366 -20.96 15.65 -17.78
C TYR A 366 -19.64 16.40 -17.62
N SER A 367 -18.65 16.10 -18.46
CA SER A 367 -17.33 16.74 -18.40
C SER A 367 -17.34 18.26 -18.61
N ASP A 368 -18.35 18.78 -19.31
CA ASP A 368 -18.47 20.20 -19.69
C ASP A 368 -19.69 20.91 -19.08
N LYS A 369 -20.59 20.17 -18.41
CA LYS A 369 -21.82 20.74 -17.86
C LYS A 369 -22.50 19.87 -16.81
N ILE A 370 -23.38 20.50 -16.04
CA ILE A 370 -24.31 19.87 -15.09
C ILE A 370 -25.73 20.29 -15.46
N ILE A 371 -26.66 19.33 -15.51
CA ILE A 371 -28.08 19.59 -15.77
C ILE A 371 -28.90 19.21 -14.53
N PHE A 372 -29.67 20.15 -13.97
CA PHE A 372 -30.58 19.93 -12.86
C PHE A 372 -32.03 19.90 -13.36
N PHE A 373 -32.81 18.90 -12.93
CA PHE A 373 -34.18 18.65 -13.43
C PHE A 373 -35.03 17.88 -12.40
N ASN A 374 -36.36 17.77 -12.62
CA ASN A 374 -37.30 17.18 -11.67
C ASN A 374 -38.07 15.97 -12.18
N ARG A 375 -38.10 15.71 -13.49
CA ARG A 375 -38.83 14.56 -14.06
C ARG A 375 -37.94 13.74 -14.99
N GLU A 376 -37.75 12.48 -14.63
CA GLU A 376 -37.05 11.49 -15.43
C GLU A 376 -38.01 10.41 -15.96
N GLY A 377 -37.86 10.03 -17.22
CA GLY A 377 -38.54 8.88 -17.81
C GLY A 377 -37.87 7.56 -17.44
N ALA A 378 -38.59 6.45 -17.59
CA ALA A 378 -38.05 5.11 -17.32
C ALA A 378 -36.84 4.75 -18.22
N ASP A 379 -36.65 5.46 -19.32
CA ASP A 379 -35.52 5.36 -20.25
C ASP A 379 -34.39 6.36 -19.93
N MET A 380 -34.41 6.97 -18.74
CA MET A 380 -33.50 8.04 -18.33
C MET A 380 -33.57 9.29 -19.22
N SER A 381 -34.69 9.53 -19.92
CA SER A 381 -34.91 10.80 -20.61
C SER A 381 -35.35 11.90 -19.64
N ILE A 382 -34.88 13.14 -19.85
CA ILE A 382 -35.33 14.31 -19.07
C ILE A 382 -36.67 14.77 -19.65
N LEU A 383 -37.73 14.67 -18.86
CA LEU A 383 -39.10 14.96 -19.30
C LEU A 383 -39.49 16.43 -19.13
N ASP A 384 -38.74 17.19 -18.35
CA ASP A 384 -38.95 18.61 -18.03
C ASP A 384 -37.78 19.49 -18.47
N MET A 385 -37.26 19.26 -19.68
CA MET A 385 -36.14 20.04 -20.25
C MET A 385 -36.39 21.56 -20.27
N GLU A 386 -37.64 22.02 -20.33
CA GLU A 386 -37.99 23.45 -20.29
C GLU A 386 -37.79 24.09 -18.91
N ASP A 387 -37.90 23.29 -17.84
CA ASP A 387 -37.74 23.73 -16.44
C ASP A 387 -36.34 23.38 -15.87
N ALA A 388 -35.52 22.69 -16.67
CA ALA A 388 -34.18 22.27 -16.29
C ALA A 388 -33.17 23.43 -16.33
N ILE A 389 -32.21 23.42 -15.40
CA ILE A 389 -31.07 24.36 -15.41
C ILE A 389 -29.83 23.64 -15.92
N THR A 390 -29.10 24.27 -16.84
CA THR A 390 -27.78 23.79 -17.29
C THR A 390 -26.70 24.76 -16.82
N ILE A 391 -25.71 24.25 -16.10
CA ILE A 391 -24.49 24.96 -15.70
C ILE A 391 -23.33 24.43 -16.54
N TYR A 392 -22.58 25.30 -17.21
CA TYR A 392 -21.38 24.91 -17.95
C TYR A 392 -20.15 25.05 -17.05
N LEU A 393 -19.23 24.07 -17.12
CA LEU A 393 -18.09 23.91 -16.21
C LEU A 393 -16.81 24.62 -16.66
#